data_AF-A0A7S2BZJ6-F1
#
_entry.id   AF-A0A7S2BZJ6-F1
#
_cell.length_a   1.000
_cell.length_b   1.000
_cell.length_c   1.000
_cell.angle_alpha   90.00
_cell.angle_beta   90.00
_cell.angle_gamma   90.00
#
_symmetry.space_group_name_H-M   'P 1'
#
loop_
_entity.id
_entity.type
_entity.pdbx_description
1 polymer ?
#
loop_
_entity_poly.entity_id
_entity_poly.type
_entity_poly.pdbx_seq_one_letter_code
_entity_poly.pdbx_strand_id
1 'polypeptide(L)'
;VSGNVVDALDREFLLSDIHGRQFFDRDPNTFQAILNALRNNGKISDVTLYTPNFYRQMREDALFFRLEALVSEIEKHAAKVEAFWKEANQATAWSQALPKSYRKRGQKRPVRSNPHHEA
;
A
#
# COMPACT_ATOMS: atom_id res chain seq x y z
N VAL A 1 -47.50 17.73 19.40
CA VAL A 1 -46.45 16.68 19.44
C VAL A 1 -45.79 16.67 18.07
N SER A 2 -44.74 17.46 17.90
CA SER A 2 -44.04 17.62 16.61
C SER A 2 -43.06 16.47 16.45
N GLY A 3 -43.31 15.60 15.47
CA GLY A 3 -42.42 14.52 15.13
C GLY A 3 -41.17 15.04 14.44
N ASN A 4 -40.01 14.84 15.07
CA ASN A 4 -38.73 14.85 14.38
C ASN A 4 -38.24 13.40 14.32
N VAL A 5 -38.67 12.70 13.26
CA VAL A 5 -38.24 11.35 12.89
C VAL A 5 -36.91 11.40 12.10
N VAL A 6 -36.30 12.58 11.97
CA VAL A 6 -35.07 12.80 11.20
C VAL A 6 -33.80 12.25 11.87
N ASP A 7 -33.88 11.77 13.11
CA ASP A 7 -32.68 11.35 13.86
C ASP A 7 -32.38 9.83 13.83
N ALA A 8 -33.28 9.01 13.29
CA ALA A 8 -33.23 7.56 13.54
C ALA A 8 -32.79 6.69 12.36
N LEU A 9 -32.53 7.24 11.16
CA LEU A 9 -32.37 6.41 9.94
C LEU A 9 -31.09 6.60 9.12
N ASP A 10 -30.13 7.45 9.53
CA ASP A 10 -28.83 7.59 8.82
C ASP A 10 -27.59 7.46 9.72
N ARG A 11 -27.78 7.10 11.00
CA ARG A 11 -26.73 7.06 12.04
C ARG A 11 -26.00 5.72 12.18
N GLU A 12 -25.93 4.88 11.15
CA GLU A 12 -25.29 3.56 11.31
C GLU A 12 -23.76 3.58 11.24
N PHE A 13 -23.11 4.69 10.84
CA PHE A 13 -21.65 4.67 10.64
C PHE A 13 -20.85 5.91 11.04
N LEU A 14 -21.51 6.98 11.50
CA LEU A 14 -20.83 8.24 11.81
C LEU A 14 -21.06 8.61 13.27
N LEU A 15 -20.07 8.32 14.11
CA LEU A 15 -19.96 8.96 15.42
C LEU A 15 -19.44 10.37 15.19
N SER A 16 -20.19 11.39 15.62
CA SER A 16 -19.74 12.77 15.64
C SER A 16 -19.45 13.22 17.08
N ASP A 17 -18.31 13.85 17.35
CA ASP A 17 -18.11 14.49 18.66
C ASP A 17 -18.83 15.84 18.77
N ILE A 18 -18.75 16.42 19.98
CA ILE A 18 -19.29 17.75 20.31
C ILE A 18 -18.67 18.90 19.50
N HIS A 19 -17.60 18.65 18.76
CA HIS A 19 -16.94 19.61 17.87
C HIS A 19 -17.30 19.38 16.40
N GLY A 20 -18.19 18.44 16.09
CA GLY A 20 -18.58 18.10 14.73
C GLY A 20 -17.54 17.28 13.96
N ARG A 21 -16.54 16.71 14.64
CA ARG A 21 -15.59 15.79 14.00
C ARG A 21 -16.25 14.43 13.81
N GLN A 22 -16.14 13.89 12.60
CA GLN A 22 -16.62 12.55 12.28
C GLN A 22 -15.53 11.51 12.57
N PHE A 23 -15.92 10.41 13.20
CA PHE A 23 -15.05 9.25 13.40
C PHE A 23 -15.34 8.19 12.34
N PHE A 24 -14.27 7.66 11.79
CA PHE A 24 -14.27 6.48 10.93
C PHE A 24 -13.47 5.40 11.65
N ASP A 25 -14.09 4.26 11.93
CA ASP A 25 -13.41 3.09 12.52
C ASP A 25 -12.63 2.31 11.45
N ARG A 26 -11.69 2.99 10.78
CA ARG A 26 -10.86 2.46 9.68
C ARG A 26 -9.38 2.83 9.90
N ASP A 27 -8.49 2.17 9.16
CA ASP A 27 -7.05 2.40 9.30
C ASP A 27 -6.67 3.81 8.79
N PRO A 28 -6.01 4.64 9.62
CA PRO A 28 -5.64 6.00 9.23
C PRO A 28 -4.61 6.08 8.09
N ASN A 29 -3.80 5.03 7.89
CA ASN A 29 -2.74 5.04 6.87
C ASN A 29 -3.29 4.89 5.46
N THR A 30 -4.22 3.95 5.27
CA THR A 30 -4.96 3.78 4.02
C THR A 30 -5.90 4.95 3.77
N PHE A 31 -6.50 5.53 4.84
CA PHE A 31 -7.28 6.76 4.72
C PHE A 31 -6.46 7.93 4.17
N GLN A 32 -5.22 8.13 4.65
CA GLN A 32 -4.31 9.15 4.10
C GLN A 32 -4.08 8.96 2.58
N ALA A 33 -3.88 7.72 2.13
CA ALA A 33 -3.69 7.40 0.71
C ALA A 33 -4.96 7.68 -0.11
N ILE A 34 -6.13 7.31 0.41
CA ILE A 34 -7.43 7.60 -0.22
C ILE A 34 -7.66 9.10 -0.33
N LEU A 35 -7.40 9.86 0.74
CA LEU A 35 -7.51 11.33 0.72
C LEU A 35 -6.60 11.95 -0.34
N ASN A 36 -5.37 11.47 -0.47
CA ASN A 36 -4.44 11.95 -1.49
C ASN A 36 -4.94 11.62 -2.91
N ALA A 37 -5.53 10.44 -3.12
CA ALA A 37 -6.14 10.10 -4.40
C ALA A 37 -7.34 11.00 -4.73
N LEU A 38 -8.20 11.30 -3.75
CA LEU A 38 -9.32 12.24 -3.93
C LEU A 38 -8.85 13.65 -4.31
N ARG A 39 -7.78 14.13 -3.67
CA ARG A 39 -7.13 15.42 -4.02
C ARG A 39 -6.56 15.42 -5.44
N ASN A 40 -6.16 14.25 -5.94
CA ASN A 40 -5.53 14.05 -7.25
C ASN A 40 -6.51 13.46 -8.28
N ASN A 41 -7.78 13.87 -8.25
CA ASN A 41 -8.80 13.45 -9.21
C ASN A 41 -8.96 11.92 -9.34
N GLY A 42 -8.88 11.21 -8.22
CA GLY A 42 -9.03 9.75 -8.15
C GLY A 42 -7.80 8.96 -8.59
N LYS A 43 -6.64 9.61 -8.79
CA LYS A 43 -5.41 8.95 -9.24
C LYS A 43 -4.45 8.69 -8.09
N ILE A 44 -3.86 7.49 -8.09
CA ILE A 44 -2.78 7.12 -7.16
C ILE A 44 -1.45 7.58 -7.76
N SER A 45 -0.72 8.46 -7.04
CA SER A 45 0.55 9.03 -7.51
C SER A 45 1.72 8.04 -7.42
N ASP A 46 1.77 7.23 -6.36
CA ASP A 46 2.97 6.47 -6.00
C ASP A 46 2.72 4.96 -5.89
N VAL A 47 2.65 4.34 -7.06
CA VAL A 47 2.26 2.94 -7.26
C VAL A 47 3.22 1.95 -6.59
N THR A 48 4.50 2.29 -6.49
CA THR A 48 5.57 1.37 -6.04
C THR A 48 5.84 1.42 -4.55
N LEU A 49 5.22 2.34 -3.81
CA LEU A 49 5.50 2.53 -2.39
C LEU A 49 4.74 1.55 -1.49
N TYR A 50 3.70 0.91 -2.01
CA TYR A 50 2.77 0.11 -1.21
C TYR A 50 2.96 -1.38 -1.41
N THR A 51 2.84 -2.13 -0.32
CA THR A 51 2.84 -3.60 -0.36
C THR A 51 1.51 -4.13 -0.91
N PRO A 52 1.46 -5.40 -1.36
CA PRO A 52 0.19 -6.00 -1.77
C PRO A 52 -0.89 -5.99 -0.68
N ASN A 53 -0.50 -6.20 0.59
CA ASN A 53 -1.43 -6.13 1.71
C ASN A 53 -2.00 -4.72 1.90
N PHE A 54 -1.19 -3.68 1.70
CA PHE A 54 -1.65 -2.30 1.77
C PHE A 54 -2.69 -2.01 0.67
N TYR A 55 -2.45 -2.46 -0.56
CA TYR A 55 -3.44 -2.33 -1.65
C TYR A 55 -4.75 -3.05 -1.34
N ARG A 56 -4.70 -4.23 -0.70
CA ARG A 56 -5.91 -4.95 -0.27
C ARG A 56 -6.70 -4.12 0.76
N GLN A 57 -6.04 -3.60 1.79
CA GLN A 57 -6.68 -2.77 2.82
C GLN A 57 -7.23 -1.47 2.23
N MET A 58 -6.45 -0.79 1.38
CA MET A 58 -6.88 0.44 0.70
C MET A 58 -8.12 0.20 -0.18
N ARG A 59 -8.23 -0.96 -0.82
CA ARG A 59 -9.42 -1.37 -1.58
C ARG A 59 -10.64 -1.52 -0.68
N GLU A 60 -10.50 -2.20 0.45
CA GLU A 60 -11.58 -2.38 1.43
C GLU A 60 -12.09 -1.03 1.96
N ASP A 61 -11.17 -0.11 2.24
CA ASP A 61 -11.52 1.24 2.66
C ASP A 61 -12.18 2.06 1.54
N ALA A 62 -11.69 1.98 0.30
CA ALA A 62 -12.33 2.66 -0.82
C ALA A 62 -13.75 2.15 -1.08
N LEU A 63 -14.02 0.84 -0.86
CA LEU A 63 -15.37 0.27 -0.88
C LEU A 63 -16.22 0.81 0.28
N PHE A 64 -15.66 0.89 1.48
CA PHE A 64 -16.32 1.48 2.64
C PHE A 64 -16.81 2.92 2.36
N PHE A 65 -15.97 3.74 1.73
CA PHE A 65 -16.30 5.11 1.35
C PHE A 65 -17.10 5.24 0.03
N ARG A 66 -17.47 4.13 -0.62
CA ARG A 66 -18.21 4.10 -1.89
C ARG A 66 -17.52 4.91 -3.00
N LEU A 67 -16.22 4.62 -3.19
CA LEU A 67 -15.37 5.26 -4.19
C LEU A 67 -15.07 4.29 -5.34
N GLU A 68 -16.09 3.88 -6.10
CA GLU A 68 -15.97 2.79 -7.09
C GLU A 68 -14.92 3.10 -8.17
N ALA A 69 -14.84 4.35 -8.63
CA ALA A 69 -13.83 4.78 -9.59
C ALA A 69 -12.41 4.62 -9.04
N LEU A 70 -12.21 4.87 -7.74
CA LEU A 70 -10.92 4.69 -7.08
C LEU A 70 -10.62 3.19 -6.86
N VAL A 71 -11.63 2.37 -6.58
CA VAL A 71 -11.47 0.91 -6.49
C VAL A 71 -10.88 0.34 -7.78
N SER A 72 -11.39 0.75 -8.95
CA SER A 72 -10.84 0.32 -10.24
C SER A 72 -9.38 0.76 -10.43
N GLU A 73 -9.02 1.98 -10.03
CA GLU A 73 -7.64 2.47 -10.10
C GLU A 73 -6.72 1.71 -9.13
N ILE A 74 -7.18 1.40 -7.92
CA ILE A 74 -6.47 0.58 -6.93
C ILE A 74 -6.17 -0.81 -7.50
N GLU A 75 -7.17 -1.49 -8.09
CA GLU A 75 -7.01 -2.84 -8.63
C GLU A 75 -5.99 -2.89 -9.79
N LYS A 76 -6.00 -1.88 -10.66
CA LYS A 76 -5.03 -1.72 -11.74
C LYS A 76 -3.59 -1.63 -11.23
N HIS A 77 -3.37 -0.91 -10.13
CA HIS A 77 -2.05 -0.74 -9.52
C HIS A 77 -1.63 -1.96 -8.69
N ALA A 78 -2.57 -2.55 -7.94
CA ALA A 78 -2.36 -3.77 -7.19
C ALA A 78 -1.88 -4.91 -8.08
N ALA A 79 -2.47 -5.06 -9.27
CA ALA A 79 -2.04 -6.07 -10.26
C ALA A 79 -0.58 -5.91 -10.70
N LYS A 80 -0.11 -4.66 -10.90
CA LYS A 80 1.28 -4.37 -11.27
C LYS A 80 2.25 -4.74 -10.15
N VAL A 81 1.88 -4.38 -8.92
CA VAL A 81 2.70 -4.66 -7.74
C VAL A 81 2.76 -6.16 -7.48
N GLU A 82 1.64 -6.86 -7.53
CA GLU A 82 1.59 -8.33 -7.44
C GLU A 82 2.48 -9.02 -8.50
N ALA A 83 2.45 -8.54 -9.74
CA ALA A 83 3.32 -9.07 -10.80
C ALA A 83 4.81 -8.88 -10.45
N PHE A 84 5.20 -7.67 -10.03
CA PHE A 84 6.57 -7.36 -9.60
C PHE A 84 7.04 -8.25 -8.44
N TRP A 85 6.20 -8.42 -7.41
CA TRP A 85 6.55 -9.27 -6.26
C TRP A 85 6.62 -10.76 -6.63
N LYS A 86 5.79 -11.25 -7.55
CA LYS A 86 5.89 -12.62 -8.07
C LYS A 86 7.19 -12.86 -8.83
N GLU A 87 7.60 -11.93 -9.68
CA GLU A 87 8.87 -11.99 -10.42
C GLU A 87 10.07 -11.97 -9.47
N ALA A 88 10.08 -11.07 -8.48
CA ALA A 88 11.13 -11.00 -7.47
C ALA A 88 11.23 -12.29 -6.63
N ASN A 89 10.09 -12.86 -6.25
CA ASN A 89 10.06 -14.12 -5.49
C ASN A 89 10.52 -15.31 -6.34
N GLN A 90 10.20 -15.36 -7.63
CA GLN A 90 10.70 -16.40 -8.54
C GLN A 90 12.21 -16.29 -8.78
N ALA A 91 12.74 -15.07 -8.96
CA ALA A 91 14.17 -14.85 -9.11
C ALA A 91 14.94 -15.24 -7.83
N THR A 92 14.37 -14.93 -6.66
CA THR A 92 14.91 -15.33 -5.37
C THR A 92 14.87 -16.86 -5.21
N ALA A 93 13.74 -17.49 -5.51
CA ALA A 93 13.59 -18.95 -5.47
C ALA A 93 14.57 -19.65 -6.42
N TRP A 94 14.78 -19.12 -7.62
CA TRP A 94 15.73 -19.67 -8.59
C TRP A 94 17.18 -19.56 -8.09
N SER A 95 17.59 -18.39 -7.56
CA SER A 95 18.92 -18.22 -6.94
C SER A 95 19.13 -19.14 -5.74
N GLN A 96 18.05 -19.45 -5.01
CA GLN A 96 18.07 -20.38 -3.90
C GLN A 96 18.04 -21.85 -4.37
N ALA A 97 17.44 -22.17 -5.51
CA ALA A 97 17.47 -23.53 -6.07
C ALA A 97 18.83 -23.89 -6.70
N LEU A 98 19.70 -22.90 -6.97
CA LEU A 98 21.04 -23.16 -7.52
C LEU A 98 21.91 -23.98 -6.54
N PRO A 99 22.69 -24.97 -7.05
CA PRO A 99 23.66 -25.70 -6.25
C PRO A 99 24.63 -24.75 -5.53
N LYS A 100 25.07 -25.10 -4.32
CA LYS A 100 25.98 -24.26 -3.48
C LYS A 100 27.24 -23.80 -4.23
N SER A 101 27.72 -24.59 -5.21
CA SER A 101 28.87 -24.29 -6.08
C SER A 101 28.63 -23.13 -7.06
N TYR A 102 27.38 -22.80 -7.36
CA TYR A 102 26.99 -21.68 -8.24
C TYR A 102 26.69 -20.40 -7.45
N ARG A 103 26.21 -20.51 -6.20
CA ARG A 103 25.93 -19.36 -5.32
C ARG A 103 27.18 -18.52 -4.96
N LYS A 104 28.38 -19.12 -4.91
CA LYS A 104 29.64 -18.43 -4.53
C LYS A 104 30.35 -17.70 -5.67
N ARG A 105 29.93 -17.87 -6.94
CA ARG A 105 30.67 -17.35 -8.10
C ARG A 105 30.40 -15.86 -8.43
N GLY A 106 29.34 -15.28 -7.84
CA GLY A 106 28.94 -13.88 -8.06
C GLY A 106 29.40 -12.89 -6.97
N GLN A 107 29.89 -13.35 -5.82
CA GLN A 107 30.46 -12.45 -4.81
C GLN A 107 31.90 -12.12 -5.18
N LYS A 108 32.11 -11.14 -6.05
CA LYS A 108 33.41 -10.45 -6.11
C LYS A 108 33.64 -9.86 -4.72
N ARG A 109 34.57 -10.45 -3.97
CA ARG A 109 35.09 -9.86 -2.74
C ARG A 109 35.56 -8.43 -3.07
N PRO A 110 35.27 -7.42 -2.25
CA PRO A 110 35.95 -6.14 -2.40
C PRO A 110 37.46 -6.42 -2.34
N VAL A 111 38.17 -6.00 -3.37
CA VAL A 111 39.64 -6.07 -3.40
C VAL A 111 40.14 -5.18 -2.27
N ARG A 112 40.62 -5.80 -1.19
CA ARG A 112 41.54 -5.13 -0.27
C ARG A 112 42.89 -5.08 -0.99
N SER A 113 43.34 -3.89 -1.38
CA SER A 113 44.76 -3.60 -1.50
C SER A 113 45.18 -2.74 -0.29
N ASN A 114 46.16 -3.27 0.44
CA ASN A 114 46.73 -2.83 1.73
C ASN A 114 47.81 -1.72 1.51
N PRO A 115 48.58 -1.26 2.52
CA PRO A 115 49.01 0.13 2.69
C PRO A 115 50.50 0.34 2.33
N HIS A 116 50.97 1.59 2.51
CA HIS A 116 52.36 2.09 2.42
C HIS A 116 52.97 2.31 1.03
N HIS A 117 53.14 3.58 0.66
CA HIS A 117 54.47 4.13 0.42
C HIS A 117 54.48 5.63 0.71
N GLU A 118 55.41 6.02 1.59
CA GLU A 118 55.84 7.38 1.88
C GLU A 118 56.35 8.08 0.61
N ALA A 119 56.09 9.40 0.52
CA ALA A 119 57.07 10.43 0.19
C ALA A 119 56.54 11.78 0.68
#